data_AF-A0A7R9LLF0-F1
#
_entry.id   AF-A0A7R9LLF0-F1
#
_cell.length_a   1.000
_cell.length_b   1.000
_cell.length_c   1.000
_cell.angle_alpha   90.00
_cell.angle_beta   90.00
_cell.angle_gamma   90.00
#
_symmetry.space_group_name_H-M   'P 1'
#
loop_
_entity.id
_entity.type
_entity.pdbx_description
1 polymer ?
#
loop_
_entity_poly.entity_id
_entity_poly.type
_entity_poly.pdbx_seq_one_letter_code
_entity_poly.pdbx_strand_id
1 'polypeptide(L)'
;EFVSETVKQWPHLKDCLILMKWDSEGISLTEDLYQPLDYHLTYFPVVLIDVTGYHNICWDVTIDSYDRLRHESKLTIDCLDSNHSNSFESTFLREVTFETKYDILFKICVPSLLKSPKVSQMSNDITDNCGDIVTAFVGHLIPLCRRAVGQRILLLQHKSKFYNNKEWALDQLPPHPNDVPFLMFGLIVNEEYAYNNIERGPPADTSEATDFKDFWGQKSELRRFQDNSICEAVYWDFKTLSQKRQIVTKSLEFILTNILEIPSESFTTTVSLLDPMVELSNLKFEDKSVVYGTAEEFSISLSHKFDALAKKLRSLEELPLTITNVHTIDAVFRGTDVFPPLAMNSGKSFNVTNNCNSFDLLVDQRVPKYFKPLKIVIQLEGSGKWPDVLDAFRRVKASFHIELSKKLSKQFGCVCYANTDYVDVFDDGFVFRVIIGSHKEIVLLRQITTSDGLVKRIESPVADNLETVYEVMPKINSALNALSRRHLCFGLTCRLAKRWVSSQMVSYYFEDMAIDLVVAYIFLNPNPYTVPK
;
A
#
# COMPACT_ATOMS: atom_id res chain seq x y z
N GLU A 1 -18.61 34.47 -23.08
CA GLU A 1 -19.81 34.34 -22.23
C GLU A 1 -19.98 32.93 -21.67
N PHE A 2 -20.03 31.88 -22.49
CA PHE A 2 -20.15 30.47 -22.03
C PHE A 2 -19.24 30.13 -20.83
N VAL A 3 -17.92 30.36 -20.95
CA VAL A 3 -16.96 30.11 -19.85
C VAL A 3 -17.27 30.93 -18.58
N SER A 4 -17.72 32.18 -18.72
CA SER A 4 -18.08 33.06 -17.60
C SER A 4 -19.36 32.58 -16.89
N GLU A 5 -20.30 32.02 -17.63
CA GLU A 5 -21.57 31.53 -17.11
C GLU A 5 -21.41 30.14 -16.45
N THR A 6 -20.62 29.25 -17.07
CA THR A 6 -20.25 27.94 -16.50
C THR A 6 -19.48 28.10 -15.18
N VAL A 7 -18.58 29.10 -15.07
CA VAL A 7 -17.85 29.38 -13.82
C VAL A 7 -18.79 29.85 -12.70
N LYS A 8 -19.86 30.59 -13.02
CA LYS A 8 -20.86 31.01 -12.01
C LYS A 8 -21.73 29.85 -11.53
N GLN A 9 -22.00 28.87 -12.39
CA GLN A 9 -22.80 27.69 -12.06
C GLN A 9 -21.98 26.55 -11.45
N TRP A 10 -20.65 26.64 -11.48
CA TRP A 10 -19.73 25.62 -10.94
C TRP A 10 -20.05 25.19 -9.50
N PRO A 11 -20.31 26.09 -8.53
CA PRO A 11 -20.70 25.67 -7.19
C PRO A 11 -22.00 24.85 -7.15
N HIS A 12 -23.01 25.23 -7.96
CA HIS A 12 -24.28 24.49 -8.01
C HIS A 12 -24.09 23.11 -8.63
N LEU A 13 -23.25 22.99 -9.66
CA LEU A 13 -22.93 21.69 -10.25
C LEU A 13 -22.18 20.78 -9.25
N LYS A 14 -21.27 21.33 -8.45
CA LYS A 14 -20.62 20.59 -7.36
C LYS A 14 -21.63 20.07 -6.35
N ASP A 15 -22.53 20.93 -5.91
CA ASP A 15 -23.55 20.58 -4.93
C ASP A 15 -24.48 19.49 -5.48
N CYS A 16 -24.91 19.59 -6.74
CA CYS A 16 -25.74 18.58 -7.40
C CYS A 16 -25.07 17.21 -7.56
N LEU A 17 -23.76 17.17 -7.85
CA LEU A 17 -23.03 15.92 -8.11
C LEU A 17 -22.47 15.26 -6.83
N ILE A 18 -22.12 16.05 -5.81
CA ILE A 18 -21.54 15.54 -4.56
C ILE A 18 -22.59 15.40 -3.46
N LEU A 19 -23.43 16.42 -3.27
CA LEU A 19 -24.28 16.56 -2.08
C LEU A 19 -25.68 15.98 -2.29
N MET A 20 -26.24 16.05 -3.49
CA MET A 20 -27.57 15.51 -3.74
C MET A 20 -27.53 13.99 -3.88
N LYS A 21 -28.44 13.32 -3.15
CA LYS A 21 -28.53 11.86 -3.08
C LYS A 21 -29.61 11.33 -4.02
N TRP A 22 -29.25 11.08 -5.27
CA TRP A 22 -30.21 10.65 -6.30
C TRP A 22 -30.74 9.23 -6.03
N ASP A 23 -30.03 8.49 -5.19
CA ASP A 23 -30.28 7.11 -4.78
C ASP A 23 -31.18 6.98 -3.54
N SER A 24 -31.30 8.02 -2.72
CA SER A 24 -32.08 7.96 -1.47
C SER A 24 -33.12 9.07 -1.31
N GLU A 25 -32.91 10.23 -1.94
CA GLU A 25 -33.87 11.34 -1.92
C GLU A 25 -34.52 11.54 -3.31
N GLY A 26 -33.82 11.13 -4.38
CA GLY A 26 -34.25 11.38 -5.76
C GLY A 26 -34.21 12.86 -6.12
N ILE A 27 -34.26 13.17 -7.42
CA ILE A 27 -34.34 14.54 -7.92
C ILE A 27 -35.45 14.64 -8.95
N SER A 28 -36.12 15.79 -9.01
CA SER A 28 -37.03 16.15 -10.09
C SER A 28 -36.64 17.49 -10.71
N LEU A 29 -36.79 17.59 -12.03
CA LEU A 29 -36.68 18.86 -12.76
C LEU A 29 -38.01 19.64 -12.79
N THR A 30 -39.07 19.11 -12.19
CA THR A 30 -40.39 19.75 -12.07
C THR A 30 -40.98 19.59 -10.67
N GLU A 31 -41.76 20.57 -10.22
CA GLU A 31 -42.55 20.47 -8.98
C GLU A 31 -43.84 19.65 -9.18
N ASP A 32 -44.36 19.62 -10.41
CA ASP A 32 -45.61 18.94 -10.78
C ASP A 32 -45.36 17.45 -11.06
N LEU A 33 -45.08 16.69 -10.00
CA LEU A 33 -44.84 15.25 -10.08
C LEU A 33 -46.14 14.45 -10.24
N TYR A 34 -46.18 13.53 -11.21
CA TYR A 34 -47.29 12.58 -11.34
C TYR A 34 -47.32 11.55 -10.20
N GLN A 35 -46.13 11.09 -9.78
CA GLN A 35 -45.94 10.24 -8.61
C GLN A 35 -44.84 10.81 -7.71
N PRO A 36 -44.92 10.64 -6.39
CA PRO A 36 -43.85 11.05 -5.48
C PRO A 36 -42.52 10.36 -5.79
N LEU A 37 -41.40 11.02 -5.48
CA LEU A 37 -40.06 10.45 -5.67
C LEU A 37 -39.87 9.11 -4.92
N ASP A 38 -40.42 9.00 -3.71
CA ASP A 38 -40.39 7.76 -2.90
C ASP A 38 -41.01 6.56 -3.64
N TYR A 39 -42.03 6.79 -4.47
CA TYR A 39 -42.61 5.74 -5.29
C TYR A 39 -41.59 5.25 -6.33
N HIS A 40 -40.91 6.17 -7.02
CA HIS A 40 -39.88 5.81 -7.99
C HIS A 40 -38.67 5.11 -7.34
N LEU A 41 -38.25 5.55 -6.15
CA LEU A 41 -37.16 4.95 -5.39
C LEU A 41 -37.46 3.52 -4.92
N THR A 42 -38.74 3.11 -4.89
CA THR A 42 -39.12 1.72 -4.61
C THR A 42 -38.74 0.77 -5.76
N TYR A 43 -38.64 1.28 -6.98
CA TYR A 43 -38.40 0.46 -8.19
C TYR A 43 -37.04 0.72 -8.84
N PHE A 44 -36.49 1.93 -8.69
CA PHE A 44 -35.25 2.33 -9.32
C PHE A 44 -34.20 2.70 -8.26
N PRO A 45 -32.95 2.25 -8.43
CA PRO A 45 -31.88 2.58 -7.49
C PRO A 45 -31.45 4.05 -7.57
N VAL A 46 -31.76 4.74 -8.67
CA VAL A 46 -31.38 6.15 -8.91
C VAL A 46 -32.54 6.84 -9.63
N VAL A 47 -32.95 8.00 -9.13
CA VAL A 47 -34.13 8.73 -9.62
C VAL A 47 -33.77 10.16 -9.99
N LEU A 48 -33.93 10.49 -11.27
CA LEU A 48 -33.91 11.84 -11.81
C LEU A 48 -35.10 12.01 -12.77
N ILE A 49 -36.16 12.67 -12.29
CA ILE A 49 -37.38 12.88 -13.07
C ILE A 49 -37.23 14.07 -14.01
N ASP A 50 -37.64 13.89 -15.26
CA ASP A 50 -37.61 14.90 -16.30
C ASP A 50 -38.59 16.05 -16.06
N VAL A 51 -38.56 17.05 -16.95
CA VAL A 51 -39.43 18.24 -16.86
C VAL A 51 -40.92 17.93 -17.00
N THR A 52 -41.29 16.76 -17.55
CA THR A 52 -42.69 16.36 -17.69
C THR A 52 -43.25 15.74 -16.41
N GLY A 53 -42.40 15.28 -15.48
CA GLY A 53 -42.83 14.64 -14.24
C GLY A 53 -43.15 13.15 -14.39
N TYR A 54 -42.90 12.54 -15.55
CA TYR A 54 -43.28 11.15 -15.85
C TYR A 54 -42.08 10.22 -16.10
N HIS A 55 -40.96 10.76 -16.59
CA HIS A 55 -39.85 9.92 -17.05
C HIS A 55 -38.65 10.01 -16.11
N ASN A 56 -38.24 8.87 -15.56
CA ASN A 56 -36.95 8.76 -14.89
C ASN A 56 -35.83 8.68 -15.94
N ILE A 57 -35.05 9.75 -16.06
CA ILE A 57 -33.88 9.82 -16.96
C ILE A 57 -32.85 8.74 -16.57
N CYS A 58 -32.80 8.37 -15.29
CA CYS A 58 -31.88 7.38 -14.73
C CYS A 58 -32.46 5.95 -14.71
N TRP A 59 -33.47 5.62 -15.53
CA TRP A 59 -34.15 4.32 -15.49
C TRP A 59 -33.22 3.10 -15.64
N ASP A 60 -32.12 3.23 -16.39
CA ASP A 60 -31.12 2.17 -16.62
C ASP A 60 -29.81 2.39 -15.84
N VAL A 61 -29.78 3.38 -14.94
CA VAL A 61 -28.58 3.69 -14.15
C VAL A 61 -28.55 2.79 -12.92
N THR A 62 -27.57 1.89 -12.88
CA THR A 62 -27.32 1.05 -11.70
C THR A 62 -26.73 1.85 -10.55
N ILE A 63 -26.92 1.37 -9.31
CA ILE A 63 -26.31 1.97 -8.12
C ILE A 63 -24.78 2.03 -8.25
N ASP A 64 -24.16 1.01 -8.84
CA ASP A 64 -22.71 0.99 -9.09
C ASP A 64 -22.30 2.10 -10.06
N SER A 65 -23.02 2.28 -11.16
CA SER A 65 -22.72 3.34 -12.13
C SER A 65 -22.82 4.73 -11.51
N TYR A 66 -23.80 4.92 -10.61
CA TYR A 66 -23.96 6.15 -9.84
C TYR A 66 -22.87 6.34 -8.79
N ASP A 67 -22.50 5.30 -8.04
CA ASP A 67 -21.36 5.34 -7.10
C ASP A 67 -20.08 5.75 -7.83
N ARG A 68 -19.85 5.22 -9.03
CA ARG A 68 -18.72 5.63 -9.88
C ARG A 68 -18.84 7.09 -10.30
N LEU A 69 -20.00 7.55 -10.75
CA LEU A 69 -20.20 8.95 -11.12
C LEU A 69 -19.88 9.87 -9.93
N ARG A 70 -20.36 9.56 -8.73
CA ARG A 70 -20.07 10.32 -7.51
C ARG A 70 -18.58 10.30 -7.19
N HIS A 71 -17.94 9.14 -7.29
CA HIS A 71 -16.52 8.98 -7.04
C HIS A 71 -15.68 9.84 -8.00
N GLU A 72 -15.92 9.76 -9.31
CA GLU A 72 -15.23 10.57 -10.32
C GLU A 72 -15.51 12.06 -10.17
N SER A 73 -16.75 12.43 -9.86
CA SER A 73 -17.12 13.83 -9.63
C SER A 73 -16.32 14.40 -8.47
N LYS A 74 -16.20 13.65 -7.37
CA LYS A 74 -15.41 14.04 -6.21
C LYS A 74 -13.92 14.21 -6.58
N LEU A 75 -13.32 13.22 -7.25
CA LEU A 75 -11.91 13.31 -7.70
C LEU A 75 -11.67 14.52 -8.61
N THR A 76 -12.59 14.75 -9.54
CA THR A 76 -12.53 15.89 -10.47
C THR A 76 -12.59 17.22 -9.72
N ILE A 77 -13.49 17.34 -8.75
CA ILE A 77 -13.65 18.54 -7.94
C ILE A 77 -12.43 18.78 -7.05
N ASP A 78 -11.93 17.75 -6.38
CA ASP A 78 -10.71 17.82 -5.56
C ASP A 78 -9.49 18.23 -6.43
N CYS A 79 -9.40 17.70 -7.66
CA CYS A 79 -8.36 18.06 -8.63
C CYS A 79 -8.46 19.52 -9.08
N LEU A 80 -9.66 19.99 -9.43
CA LEU A 80 -9.90 21.36 -9.89
C LEU A 80 -9.75 22.40 -8.78
N ASP A 81 -10.04 22.03 -7.53
CA ASP A 81 -9.83 22.87 -6.34
C ASP A 81 -8.37 22.89 -5.89
N SER A 82 -7.57 21.91 -6.31
CA SER A 82 -6.14 21.90 -6.04
C SER A 82 -5.42 22.96 -6.89
N ASN A 83 -4.63 23.82 -6.24
CA ASN A 83 -3.82 24.86 -6.89
C ASN A 83 -2.61 24.30 -7.68
N HIS A 84 -2.64 23.02 -8.08
CA HIS A 84 -1.56 22.39 -8.82
C HIS A 84 -1.60 22.76 -10.31
N SER A 85 -0.44 22.93 -10.92
CA SER A 85 -0.33 23.34 -12.34
C SER A 85 -0.92 22.33 -13.34
N ASN A 86 -1.02 21.06 -12.95
CA ASN A 86 -1.35 19.95 -13.85
C ASN A 86 -2.81 19.46 -13.73
N SER A 87 -3.67 20.20 -13.01
CA SER A 87 -5.06 19.79 -12.76
C SER A 87 -5.87 19.67 -14.05
N PHE A 88 -5.68 20.58 -15.01
CA PHE A 88 -6.38 20.55 -16.30
C PHE A 88 -6.01 19.32 -17.13
N GLU A 89 -4.70 19.06 -17.30
CA GLU A 89 -4.22 17.90 -18.05
C GLU A 89 -4.70 16.58 -17.43
N SER A 90 -4.58 16.47 -16.11
CA SER A 90 -5.01 15.27 -15.38
C SER A 90 -6.50 15.01 -15.56
N THR A 91 -7.34 16.05 -15.52
CA THR A 91 -8.80 15.92 -15.57
C THR A 91 -9.34 15.66 -16.98
N PHE A 92 -8.81 16.37 -17.99
CA PHE A 92 -9.43 16.40 -19.32
C PHE A 92 -8.62 15.73 -20.43
N LEU A 93 -7.29 15.63 -20.28
CA LEU A 93 -6.42 15.15 -21.36
C LEU A 93 -5.93 13.72 -21.14
N ARG A 94 -5.92 13.25 -19.89
CA ARG A 94 -5.40 11.92 -19.54
C ARG A 94 -6.51 10.87 -19.58
N GLU A 95 -6.39 9.93 -20.52
CA GLU A 95 -7.28 8.79 -20.60
C GLU A 95 -7.00 7.79 -19.45
N VAL A 96 -8.05 7.41 -18.72
CA VAL A 96 -8.02 6.39 -17.68
C VAL A 96 -8.73 5.14 -18.19
N THR A 97 -7.95 4.08 -18.45
CA THR A 97 -8.51 2.79 -18.89
C THR A 97 -9.06 2.00 -17.71
N PHE A 98 -9.97 1.07 -17.97
CA PHE A 98 -10.57 0.23 -16.93
C PHE A 98 -9.50 -0.56 -16.16
N GLU A 99 -8.51 -1.11 -16.86
CA GLU A 99 -7.47 -1.97 -16.31
C GLU A 99 -6.48 -1.24 -15.40
N THR A 100 -6.37 0.09 -15.53
CA THR A 100 -5.43 0.90 -14.75
C THR A 100 -6.10 1.67 -13.61
N LYS A 101 -7.43 1.65 -13.55
CA LYS A 101 -8.22 2.48 -12.63
C LYS A 101 -8.40 1.88 -11.24
N TYR A 102 -8.48 0.56 -11.14
CA TYR A 102 -8.89 -0.15 -9.93
C TYR A 102 -7.71 -0.85 -9.28
N ASP A 103 -7.72 -0.96 -7.95
CA ASP A 103 -6.68 -1.63 -7.17
C ASP A 103 -6.67 -3.15 -7.43
N ILE A 104 -7.87 -3.74 -7.50
CA ILE A 104 -8.05 -5.18 -7.75
C ILE A 104 -8.88 -5.37 -9.01
N LEU A 105 -8.38 -6.19 -9.93
CA LEU A 105 -9.16 -6.72 -11.03
C LEU A 105 -9.43 -8.20 -10.79
N PHE A 106 -10.64 -8.65 -11.10
CA PHE A 106 -10.96 -10.06 -11.17
C PHE A 106 -11.79 -10.38 -12.40
N LYS A 107 -11.69 -11.63 -12.85
CA LYS A 107 -12.41 -12.13 -14.00
C LYS A 107 -13.14 -13.42 -13.67
N ILE A 108 -14.33 -13.57 -14.24
CA ILE A 108 -15.16 -14.78 -14.13
C ILE A 108 -15.38 -15.33 -15.53
N CYS A 109 -15.06 -16.60 -15.75
CA CYS A 109 -15.29 -17.29 -17.03
C CYS A 109 -16.79 -17.46 -17.30
N VAL A 110 -17.28 -16.89 -18.41
CA VAL A 110 -18.72 -16.91 -18.75
C VAL A 110 -19.23 -18.32 -19.08
N PRO A 111 -18.52 -19.16 -19.87
CA PRO A 111 -18.95 -20.54 -20.09
C PRO A 111 -19.19 -21.36 -18.81
N SER A 112 -18.43 -21.10 -17.74
CA SER A 112 -18.64 -21.76 -16.44
C SER A 112 -19.83 -21.19 -15.70
N LEU A 113 -19.99 -19.86 -15.74
CA LEU A 113 -21.15 -19.15 -15.19
C LEU A 113 -22.46 -19.66 -15.81
N LEU A 114 -22.53 -19.83 -17.13
CA LEU A 114 -23.71 -20.33 -17.83
C LEU A 114 -24.10 -21.76 -17.47
N LYS A 115 -23.16 -22.54 -16.90
CA LYS A 115 -23.42 -23.91 -16.41
C LYS A 115 -23.92 -23.94 -14.96
N SER A 116 -23.87 -22.82 -14.24
CA SER A 116 -24.34 -22.77 -12.86
C SER A 116 -25.85 -23.08 -12.82
N PRO A 117 -26.29 -23.96 -11.90
CA PRO A 117 -27.71 -24.26 -11.74
C PRO A 117 -28.50 -23.06 -11.20
N LYS A 118 -27.83 -22.00 -10.72
CA LYS A 118 -28.50 -20.76 -10.32
C LYS A 118 -28.97 -19.94 -11.52
N VAL A 119 -28.28 -20.02 -12.66
CA VAL A 119 -28.67 -19.29 -13.88
C VAL A 119 -30.03 -19.76 -14.39
N SER A 120 -30.34 -21.06 -14.31
CA SER A 120 -31.64 -21.59 -14.74
C SER A 120 -32.80 -21.15 -13.83
N GLN A 121 -32.52 -20.68 -12.61
CA GLN A 121 -33.52 -20.15 -11.68
C GLN A 121 -33.85 -18.67 -11.94
N MET A 122 -33.10 -17.99 -12.80
CA MET A 122 -33.22 -16.55 -13.10
C MET A 122 -34.10 -16.24 -14.31
N SER A 123 -35.11 -17.07 -14.62
CA SER A 123 -35.91 -16.91 -15.84
C SER A 123 -36.63 -15.56 -15.94
N ASN A 124 -37.07 -15.00 -14.81
CA ASN A 124 -37.74 -13.69 -14.78
C ASN A 124 -36.73 -12.57 -15.06
N ASP A 125 -35.60 -12.55 -14.36
CA ASP A 125 -34.55 -11.54 -14.56
C ASP A 125 -34.01 -11.58 -16.00
N ILE A 126 -33.85 -12.77 -16.58
CA ILE A 126 -33.44 -12.94 -17.98
C ILE A 126 -34.49 -12.34 -18.92
N THR A 127 -35.78 -12.53 -18.62
CA THR A 127 -36.88 -11.98 -19.43
C THR A 127 -36.92 -10.46 -19.36
N ASP A 128 -36.74 -9.90 -18.16
CA ASP A 128 -36.69 -8.44 -17.92
C ASP A 128 -35.49 -7.80 -18.64
N ASN A 129 -34.41 -8.56 -18.84
CA ASN A 129 -33.23 -8.16 -19.61
C ASN A 129 -33.29 -8.60 -21.09
N CYS A 130 -34.49 -8.81 -21.66
CA CYS A 130 -34.70 -9.15 -23.07
C CYS A 130 -33.93 -10.41 -23.54
N GLY A 131 -33.65 -11.36 -22.64
CA GLY A 131 -32.89 -12.57 -22.92
C GLY A 131 -31.38 -12.46 -22.70
N ASP A 132 -30.86 -11.30 -22.25
CA ASP A 132 -29.45 -11.14 -21.94
C ASP A 132 -29.09 -11.77 -20.59
N ILE A 133 -28.69 -13.03 -20.66
CA ILE A 133 -28.28 -13.85 -19.51
C ILE A 133 -27.10 -13.22 -18.76
N VAL A 134 -26.17 -12.56 -19.47
CA VAL A 134 -24.98 -11.98 -18.84
C VAL A 134 -25.37 -10.78 -17.97
N THR A 135 -26.18 -9.88 -18.51
CA THR A 135 -26.65 -8.70 -17.77
C THR A 135 -27.52 -9.10 -16.58
N ALA A 136 -28.45 -10.03 -16.77
CA ALA A 136 -29.27 -10.59 -15.68
C ALA A 136 -28.39 -11.19 -14.56
N PHE A 137 -27.40 -12.00 -14.94
CA PHE A 137 -26.48 -12.59 -13.96
C PHE A 137 -25.65 -11.54 -13.22
N VAL A 138 -25.14 -10.52 -13.91
CA VAL A 138 -24.37 -9.44 -13.28
C VAL A 138 -25.23 -8.68 -12.26
N GLY A 139 -26.50 -8.43 -12.57
CA GLY A 139 -27.47 -7.84 -11.65
C GLY A 139 -27.64 -8.63 -10.35
N HIS A 140 -27.55 -9.97 -10.41
CA HIS A 140 -27.59 -10.82 -9.23
C HIS A 140 -26.22 -10.96 -8.53
N LEU A 141 -25.12 -11.00 -9.29
CA LEU A 141 -23.77 -11.17 -8.77
C LEU A 141 -23.31 -9.95 -7.95
N ILE A 142 -23.56 -8.74 -8.43
CA ILE A 142 -23.04 -7.52 -7.80
C ILE A 142 -23.51 -7.37 -6.34
N PRO A 143 -24.81 -7.50 -6.01
CA PRO A 143 -25.27 -7.46 -4.62
C PRO A 143 -24.60 -8.52 -3.74
N LEU A 144 -24.41 -9.74 -4.25
CA LEU A 144 -23.71 -10.81 -3.51
C LEU A 144 -22.25 -10.43 -3.26
N CYS A 145 -21.55 -9.92 -4.27
CA CYS A 145 -20.18 -9.43 -4.14
C CYS A 145 -20.11 -8.33 -3.08
N ARG A 146 -20.97 -7.29 -3.17
CA ARG A 146 -21.02 -6.19 -2.18
C ARG A 146 -21.27 -6.70 -0.77
N ARG A 147 -22.19 -7.66 -0.60
CA ARG A 147 -22.45 -8.29 0.70
C ARG A 147 -21.23 -9.05 1.24
N ALA A 148 -20.50 -9.76 0.38
CA ALA A 148 -19.35 -10.59 0.75
C ALA A 148 -18.09 -9.79 1.11
N VAL A 149 -17.87 -8.64 0.47
CA VAL A 149 -16.70 -7.80 0.75
C VAL A 149 -17.02 -6.66 1.72
N GLY A 150 -18.29 -6.28 1.85
CA GLY A 150 -18.76 -5.27 2.80
C GLY A 150 -17.97 -3.97 2.73
N GLN A 151 -17.52 -3.50 3.90
CA GLN A 151 -16.79 -2.24 4.06
C GLN A 151 -15.36 -2.27 3.50
N ARG A 152 -14.87 -3.41 3.02
CA ARG A 152 -13.51 -3.58 2.49
C ARG A 152 -13.29 -2.92 1.14
N ILE A 153 -14.35 -2.51 0.45
CA ILE A 153 -14.28 -1.81 -0.83
C ILE A 153 -14.96 -0.45 -0.71
N LEU A 154 -14.51 0.49 -1.53
CA LEU A 154 -15.16 1.77 -1.75
C LEU A 154 -16.00 1.76 -3.04
N LEU A 155 -15.57 0.99 -4.03
CA LEU A 155 -16.21 0.93 -5.33
C LEU A 155 -16.07 -0.47 -5.92
N LEU A 156 -17.14 -1.00 -6.50
CA LEU A 156 -17.15 -2.19 -7.35
C LEU A 156 -17.73 -1.80 -8.70
N GLN A 157 -17.05 -2.16 -9.78
CA GLN A 157 -17.47 -1.87 -11.15
C GLN A 157 -17.23 -3.08 -12.03
N HIS A 158 -18.05 -3.22 -13.07
CA HIS A 158 -17.79 -4.16 -14.16
C HIS A 158 -17.46 -3.39 -15.44
N LYS A 159 -16.76 -4.04 -16.35
CA LYS A 159 -16.51 -3.47 -17.68
C LYS A 159 -17.82 -3.50 -18.46
N SER A 160 -18.38 -2.33 -18.79
CA SER A 160 -19.73 -2.17 -19.39
C SER A 160 -19.92 -2.82 -20.78
N LYS A 161 -18.86 -3.33 -21.41
CA LYS A 161 -18.92 -3.94 -22.75
C LYS A 161 -18.76 -5.46 -22.66
N PHE A 162 -19.81 -6.16 -22.24
CA PHE A 162 -19.78 -7.63 -22.18
C PHE A 162 -19.61 -8.24 -23.58
N TYR A 163 -20.36 -7.75 -24.56
CA TYR A 163 -20.35 -8.21 -25.94
C TYR A 163 -19.45 -7.35 -26.85
N ASN A 164 -18.35 -6.79 -26.34
CA ASN A 164 -17.31 -6.07 -27.10
C ASN A 164 -17.79 -5.02 -28.16
N ASN A 165 -19.03 -4.54 -28.12
CA ASN A 165 -19.66 -3.80 -29.22
C ASN A 165 -19.44 -4.51 -30.58
N LYS A 166 -19.55 -5.84 -30.63
CA LYS A 166 -19.52 -6.55 -31.91
C LYS A 166 -20.74 -6.10 -32.72
N GLU A 167 -20.52 -5.25 -33.71
CA GLU A 167 -21.47 -5.06 -34.79
C GLU A 167 -21.64 -6.42 -35.48
N TRP A 168 -22.88 -6.86 -35.65
CA TRP A 168 -23.20 -8.06 -36.42
C TRP A 168 -23.92 -7.65 -37.71
N ALA A 169 -23.72 -8.41 -38.77
CA ALA A 169 -24.40 -8.17 -40.02
C ALA A 169 -25.89 -8.52 -39.92
N LEU A 170 -26.74 -7.89 -40.73
CA LEU A 170 -28.21 -8.09 -40.69
C LEU A 170 -28.64 -9.53 -41.01
N ASP A 171 -27.78 -10.30 -41.68
CA ASP A 171 -27.97 -11.70 -42.03
C ASP A 171 -27.40 -12.68 -40.98
N GLN A 172 -26.79 -12.17 -39.91
CA GLN A 172 -26.23 -12.95 -38.82
C GLN A 172 -27.14 -12.93 -37.58
N LEU A 173 -27.11 -14.04 -36.84
CA LEU A 173 -27.70 -14.08 -35.50
C LEU A 173 -26.95 -13.11 -34.57
N PRO A 174 -27.64 -12.52 -33.58
CA PRO A 174 -26.99 -11.65 -32.61
C PRO A 174 -25.90 -12.39 -31.82
N PRO A 175 -24.93 -11.67 -31.25
CA PRO A 175 -23.88 -12.24 -30.41
C PRO A 175 -24.45 -13.15 -29.32
N HIS A 176 -23.87 -14.34 -29.18
CA HIS A 176 -24.31 -15.32 -28.18
C HIS A 176 -23.54 -15.10 -26.86
N PRO A 177 -24.13 -15.37 -25.68
CA PRO A 177 -23.42 -15.30 -24.40
C PRO A 177 -22.08 -16.05 -24.35
N ASN A 178 -22.00 -17.22 -25.02
CA ASN A 178 -20.77 -18.00 -25.19
C ASN A 178 -19.64 -17.26 -25.96
N ASP A 179 -19.94 -16.20 -26.69
CA ASP A 179 -18.93 -15.38 -27.39
C ASP A 179 -18.16 -14.47 -26.42
N VAL A 180 -18.65 -14.32 -25.19
CA VAL A 180 -17.97 -13.58 -24.11
C VAL A 180 -17.07 -14.58 -23.38
N PRO A 181 -15.72 -14.40 -23.38
CA PRO A 181 -14.84 -15.36 -22.72
C PRO A 181 -14.86 -15.21 -21.18
N PHE A 182 -14.92 -13.97 -20.71
CA PHE A 182 -14.92 -13.64 -19.29
C PHE A 182 -15.60 -12.30 -19.03
N LEU A 183 -16.17 -12.16 -17.83
CA LEU A 183 -16.59 -10.87 -17.26
C LEU A 183 -15.43 -10.30 -16.47
N MET A 184 -15.16 -8.99 -16.61
CA MET A 184 -14.10 -8.30 -15.87
C MET A 184 -14.70 -7.30 -14.90
N PHE A 185 -14.21 -7.34 -13.67
CA PHE A 185 -14.60 -6.45 -12.59
C PHE A 185 -13.38 -5.74 -12.01
N GLY A 186 -13.60 -4.55 -11.49
CA GLY A 186 -12.62 -3.71 -10.83
C GLY A 186 -13.13 -3.24 -9.48
N LEU A 187 -12.25 -3.28 -8.48
CA LEU A 187 -12.52 -2.84 -7.11
C LEU A 187 -11.57 -1.72 -6.71
N ILE A 188 -12.11 -0.66 -6.10
CA ILE A 188 -11.31 0.27 -5.29
C ILE A 188 -11.43 -0.20 -3.85
N VAL A 189 -10.29 -0.44 -3.23
CA VAL A 189 -10.21 -1.02 -1.88
C VAL A 189 -10.37 0.07 -0.82
N ASN A 190 -10.86 -0.30 0.36
CA ASN A 190 -10.83 0.53 1.55
C ASN A 190 -9.73 0.02 2.50
N GLU A 191 -8.57 0.69 2.52
CA GLU A 191 -7.39 0.27 3.30
C GLU A 191 -7.69 0.06 4.80
N GLU A 192 -8.64 0.81 5.36
CA GLU A 192 -9.01 0.72 6.78
C GLU A 192 -9.59 -0.65 7.16
N TYR A 193 -10.31 -1.30 6.24
CA TYR A 193 -11.02 -2.55 6.50
C TYR A 193 -10.47 -3.72 5.71
N ALA A 194 -9.86 -3.50 4.55
CA ALA A 194 -9.48 -4.55 3.61
C ALA A 194 -8.58 -5.64 4.22
N TYR A 195 -7.66 -5.23 5.07
CA TYR A 195 -6.64 -6.08 5.69
C TYR A 195 -7.06 -6.76 6.99
N ASN A 196 -8.29 -6.49 7.47
CA ASN A 196 -8.76 -7.02 8.75
C ASN A 196 -9.10 -8.51 8.63
N ASN A 197 -8.45 -9.35 9.43
CA ASN A 197 -8.72 -10.80 9.44
C ASN A 197 -10.12 -11.17 9.93
N ILE A 198 -10.83 -10.25 10.57
CA ILE A 198 -12.15 -10.50 11.12
C ILE A 198 -13.16 -9.64 10.37
N GLU A 199 -14.23 -10.26 9.92
CA GLU A 199 -15.44 -9.59 9.48
C GLU A 199 -16.49 -9.74 10.58
N ARG A 200 -16.86 -8.62 11.19
CA ARG A 200 -17.85 -8.57 12.25
C ARG A 200 -19.24 -8.54 11.63
N GLY A 201 -20.04 -9.56 11.93
CA GLY A 201 -21.45 -9.62 11.58
C GLY A 201 -22.36 -9.05 12.68
N PRO A 202 -23.67 -9.25 12.55
CA PRO A 202 -24.67 -8.80 13.51
C PRO A 202 -24.55 -9.47 14.89
N PRO A 203 -25.11 -8.86 15.96
CA PRO A 203 -25.22 -9.49 17.27
C PRO A 203 -26.01 -10.81 17.20
N ALA A 204 -25.61 -11.81 17.99
CA ALA A 204 -26.12 -13.18 17.87
C ALA A 204 -27.65 -13.32 18.09
N ASP A 205 -28.26 -12.36 18.77
CA ASP A 205 -29.68 -12.41 19.15
C ASP A 205 -30.62 -11.81 18.09
N THR A 206 -30.09 -11.33 16.95
CA THR A 206 -30.90 -10.66 15.92
C THR A 206 -31.22 -11.57 14.73
N SER A 207 -32.30 -11.26 13.99
CA SER A 207 -32.67 -12.00 12.76
C SER A 207 -31.62 -11.85 11.65
N GLU A 208 -30.89 -10.74 11.63
CA GLU A 208 -29.80 -10.56 10.67
C GLU A 208 -28.64 -11.53 10.93
N ALA A 209 -28.51 -12.06 12.15
CA ALA A 209 -27.48 -13.04 12.49
C ALA A 209 -27.75 -14.40 11.81
N THR A 210 -29.02 -14.83 11.72
CA THR A 210 -29.38 -16.03 10.96
C THR A 210 -29.10 -15.84 9.48
N ASP A 211 -29.46 -14.68 8.92
CA ASP A 211 -29.20 -14.38 7.51
C ASP A 211 -27.70 -14.33 7.19
N PHE A 212 -26.89 -13.79 8.12
CA PHE A 212 -25.43 -13.75 8.01
C PHE A 212 -24.84 -15.16 8.04
N LYS A 213 -25.31 -15.99 8.97
CA LYS A 213 -24.89 -17.38 9.11
C LYS A 213 -25.28 -18.22 7.90
N ASP A 214 -26.48 -18.02 7.35
CA ASP A 214 -26.93 -18.73 6.15
C ASP A 214 -26.10 -18.34 4.92
N PHE A 215 -25.69 -17.06 4.83
CA PHE A 215 -24.84 -16.57 3.74
C PHE A 215 -23.41 -17.12 3.79
N TRP A 216 -22.79 -17.14 4.98
CA TRP A 216 -21.41 -17.61 5.15
C TRP A 216 -21.29 -19.11 5.46
N GLY A 217 -22.40 -19.77 5.80
CA GLY A 217 -22.47 -21.18 6.17
C GLY A 217 -21.44 -21.55 7.23
N GLN A 218 -20.57 -22.51 6.90
CA GLN A 218 -19.52 -23.01 7.81
C GLN A 218 -18.40 -22.00 8.12
N LYS A 219 -18.33 -20.86 7.40
CA LYS A 219 -17.35 -19.80 7.69
C LYS A 219 -17.80 -18.86 8.80
N SER A 220 -19.09 -18.85 9.15
CA SER A 220 -19.60 -18.05 10.28
C SER A 220 -19.36 -18.77 11.60
N GLU A 221 -18.80 -18.05 12.57
CA GLU A 221 -18.65 -18.50 13.95
C GLU A 221 -19.08 -17.42 14.94
N LEU A 222 -19.63 -17.85 16.09
CA LEU A 222 -19.92 -16.95 17.19
C LEU A 222 -18.62 -16.52 17.86
N ARG A 223 -18.39 -15.20 17.89
CA ARG A 223 -17.18 -14.62 18.47
C ARG A 223 -17.52 -13.56 19.51
N ARG A 224 -16.87 -13.66 20.67
CA ARG A 224 -16.90 -12.60 21.69
C ARG A 224 -15.81 -11.57 21.38
N PHE A 225 -16.21 -10.30 21.29
CA PHE A 225 -15.32 -9.17 21.04
C PHE A 225 -14.85 -8.51 22.35
N GLN A 226 -13.86 -7.62 22.26
CA GLN A 226 -13.28 -6.92 23.43
C GLN A 226 -14.30 -6.02 24.15
N ASP A 227 -15.35 -5.59 23.44
CA ASP A 227 -16.50 -4.86 23.97
C ASP A 227 -17.52 -5.77 24.68
N ASN A 228 -17.20 -7.04 24.89
CA ASN A 228 -18.07 -8.11 25.42
C ASN A 228 -19.29 -8.44 24.57
N SER A 229 -19.46 -7.83 23.40
CA SER A 229 -20.51 -8.23 22.47
C SER A 229 -20.23 -9.63 21.91
N ILE A 230 -21.30 -10.38 21.66
CA ILE A 230 -21.27 -11.67 20.99
C ILE A 230 -21.95 -11.47 19.64
N CYS A 231 -21.17 -11.57 18.57
CA CYS A 231 -21.65 -11.40 17.20
C CYS A 231 -21.29 -12.64 16.39
N GLU A 232 -22.07 -12.92 15.35
CA GLU A 232 -21.60 -13.77 14.26
C GLU A 232 -20.42 -13.08 13.57
N ALA A 233 -19.41 -13.85 13.17
CA ALA A 233 -18.21 -13.31 12.54
C ALA A 233 -17.57 -14.32 11.59
N VAL A 234 -16.83 -13.80 10.61
CA VAL A 234 -15.96 -14.60 9.75
C VAL A 234 -14.50 -14.30 10.07
N TYR A 235 -13.71 -15.36 10.28
CA TYR A 235 -12.28 -15.26 10.53
C TYR A 235 -11.45 -15.81 9.37
N TRP A 236 -10.52 -14.98 8.89
CA TRP A 236 -9.51 -15.32 7.90
C TRP A 236 -8.18 -15.62 8.61
N ASP A 237 -7.76 -16.88 8.61
CA ASP A 237 -6.48 -17.33 9.21
C ASP A 237 -5.28 -16.97 8.30
N PHE A 238 -5.06 -15.65 8.13
CA PHE A 238 -3.96 -15.09 7.36
C PHE A 238 -2.93 -14.43 8.28
N LYS A 239 -1.69 -14.90 8.18
CA LYS A 239 -0.59 -14.53 9.06
C LYS A 239 0.26 -13.41 8.47
N THR A 240 0.40 -13.38 7.16
CA THR A 240 1.21 -12.37 6.45
C THR A 240 0.36 -11.31 5.76
N LEU A 241 0.92 -10.14 5.51
CA LEU A 241 0.33 -9.02 4.77
C LEU A 241 0.04 -9.42 3.32
N SER A 242 0.88 -10.28 2.72
CA SER A 242 0.60 -10.92 1.43
C SER A 242 -0.70 -11.73 1.44
N GLN A 243 -0.91 -12.56 2.46
CA GLN A 243 -2.15 -13.31 2.60
C GLN A 243 -3.34 -12.39 2.89
N LYS A 244 -3.14 -11.35 3.73
CA LYS A 244 -4.19 -10.37 4.05
C LYS A 244 -4.66 -9.58 2.84
N ARG A 245 -3.77 -9.27 1.87
CA ARG A 245 -4.16 -8.68 0.57
C ARG A 245 -5.17 -9.54 -0.20
N GLN A 246 -5.21 -10.84 0.04
CA GLN A 246 -6.11 -11.78 -0.63
C GLN A 246 -7.49 -11.89 0.02
N ILE A 247 -7.75 -11.24 1.17
CA ILE A 247 -9.04 -11.38 1.87
C ILE A 247 -10.21 -11.04 0.95
N VAL A 248 -10.14 -9.91 0.26
CA VAL A 248 -11.21 -9.45 -0.65
C VAL A 248 -11.46 -10.47 -1.75
N THR A 249 -10.42 -10.97 -2.40
CA THR A 249 -10.57 -11.95 -3.49
C THR A 249 -10.99 -13.32 -2.99
N LYS A 250 -10.60 -13.71 -1.78
CA LYS A 250 -11.03 -14.96 -1.14
C LYS A 250 -12.47 -14.91 -0.66
N SER A 251 -12.97 -13.75 -0.23
CA SER A 251 -14.42 -13.53 0.00
C SER A 251 -15.22 -13.71 -1.30
N LEU A 252 -14.72 -13.16 -2.42
CA LEU A 252 -15.37 -13.29 -3.72
C LEU A 252 -15.33 -14.72 -4.26
N GLU A 253 -14.18 -15.39 -4.17
CA GLU A 253 -14.04 -16.80 -4.54
C GLU A 253 -14.99 -17.68 -3.70
N PHE A 254 -15.11 -17.39 -2.40
CA PHE A 254 -16.02 -18.12 -1.51
C PHE A 254 -17.48 -18.05 -1.98
N ILE A 255 -17.99 -16.86 -2.33
CA ILE A 255 -19.39 -16.74 -2.79
C ILE A 255 -19.59 -17.37 -4.16
N LEU A 256 -18.61 -17.26 -5.06
CA LEU A 256 -18.71 -17.84 -6.39
C LEU A 256 -18.82 -19.36 -6.30
N THR A 257 -18.03 -19.99 -5.43
CA THR A 257 -18.02 -21.45 -5.29
C THR A 257 -19.16 -21.97 -4.42
N ASN A 258 -19.47 -21.33 -3.29
CA ASN A 258 -20.43 -21.90 -2.32
C ASN A 258 -21.88 -21.46 -2.53
N ILE A 259 -22.11 -20.27 -3.11
CA ILE A 259 -23.46 -19.73 -3.33
C ILE A 259 -23.88 -19.90 -4.79
N LEU A 260 -22.98 -19.58 -5.71
CA LEU A 260 -23.25 -19.60 -7.16
C LEU A 260 -22.81 -20.90 -7.83
N GLU A 261 -22.18 -21.82 -7.10
CA GLU A 261 -21.71 -23.12 -7.60
C GLU A 261 -20.82 -23.00 -8.86
N ILE A 262 -20.04 -21.93 -8.93
CA ILE A 262 -19.05 -21.68 -9.98
C ILE A 262 -17.69 -22.24 -9.53
N PRO A 263 -17.05 -23.10 -10.35
CA PRO A 263 -15.74 -23.67 -10.00
C PRO A 263 -14.68 -22.59 -9.77
N SER A 264 -13.84 -22.77 -8.76
CA SER A 264 -12.81 -21.79 -8.38
C SER A 264 -11.81 -21.52 -9.52
N GLU A 265 -11.58 -22.48 -10.42
CA GLU A 265 -10.73 -22.31 -11.62
C GLU A 265 -11.28 -21.28 -12.61
N SER A 266 -12.57 -20.97 -12.52
CA SER A 266 -13.25 -19.98 -13.37
C SER A 266 -13.05 -18.55 -12.86
N PHE A 267 -12.43 -18.38 -11.69
CA PHE A 267 -12.15 -17.10 -11.07
C PHE A 267 -10.65 -16.80 -11.14
N THR A 268 -10.30 -15.63 -11.68
CA THR A 268 -8.90 -15.17 -11.75
C THR A 268 -8.79 -13.74 -11.25
N THR A 269 -7.67 -13.38 -10.64
CA THR A 269 -7.46 -12.03 -10.07
C THR A 269 -6.03 -11.53 -10.27
N THR A 270 -5.85 -10.21 -10.24
CA THR A 270 -4.54 -9.56 -10.27
C THR A 270 -3.85 -9.52 -8.90
N VAL A 271 -4.56 -9.80 -7.80
CA VAL A 271 -3.97 -9.79 -6.45
C VAL A 271 -2.84 -10.82 -6.34
N SER A 272 -1.73 -10.40 -5.71
CA SER A 272 -0.53 -11.21 -5.49
C SER A 272 0.18 -11.70 -6.76
N LEU A 273 -0.21 -11.26 -7.96
CA LEU A 273 0.43 -11.66 -9.22
C LEU A 273 1.94 -11.37 -9.23
N LEU A 274 2.34 -10.29 -8.56
CA LEU A 274 3.74 -9.85 -8.48
C LEU A 274 4.44 -10.25 -7.18
N ASP A 275 3.74 -10.83 -6.20
CA ASP A 275 4.33 -11.27 -4.93
C ASP A 275 5.53 -12.23 -5.14
N PRO A 276 5.50 -13.18 -6.11
CA PRO A 276 6.65 -14.06 -6.39
C PRO A 276 7.94 -13.32 -6.77
N MET A 277 7.88 -12.05 -7.18
CA MET A 277 9.06 -11.27 -7.54
C MET A 277 9.87 -10.80 -6.33
N VAL A 278 9.27 -10.80 -5.15
CA VAL A 278 9.88 -10.39 -3.87
C VAL A 278 9.82 -11.49 -2.80
N GLU A 279 9.14 -12.60 -3.08
CA GLU A 279 9.11 -13.78 -2.23
C GLU A 279 10.41 -14.59 -2.38
N LEU A 280 10.85 -15.18 -1.26
CA LEU A 280 11.99 -16.11 -1.20
C LEU A 280 11.49 -17.49 -0.76
N SER A 281 10.75 -18.16 -1.66
CA SER A 281 10.06 -19.43 -1.38
C SER A 281 10.98 -20.60 -1.00
N ASN A 282 12.26 -20.53 -1.36
CA ASN A 282 13.26 -21.53 -0.99
C ASN A 282 13.80 -21.37 0.44
N LEU A 283 13.46 -20.29 1.14
CA LEU A 283 13.87 -20.09 2.53
C LEU A 283 13.10 -21.03 3.46
N LYS A 284 13.84 -21.67 4.35
CA LYS A 284 13.28 -22.53 5.40
C LYS A 284 13.64 -21.93 6.75
N PHE A 285 12.63 -21.72 7.59
CA PHE A 285 12.80 -21.30 8.97
C PHE A 285 12.76 -22.54 9.88
N GLU A 286 13.50 -22.48 10.99
CA GLU A 286 13.45 -23.52 12.03
C GLU A 286 12.06 -23.59 12.65
N ASP A 287 11.47 -22.42 12.93
CA ASP A 287 10.07 -22.30 13.31
C ASP A 287 9.16 -22.35 12.07
N LYS A 288 8.39 -23.43 11.95
CA LYS A 288 7.41 -23.63 10.87
C LYS A 288 6.24 -22.66 10.90
N SER A 289 6.05 -21.93 12.01
CA SER A 289 5.02 -20.90 12.11
C SER A 289 5.39 -19.63 11.33
N VAL A 290 6.69 -19.41 11.09
CA VAL A 290 7.22 -18.25 10.39
C VAL A 290 7.08 -18.46 8.88
N VAL A 291 6.35 -17.54 8.25
CA VAL A 291 6.15 -17.51 6.80
C VAL A 291 6.82 -16.25 6.27
N TYR A 292 7.66 -16.38 5.24
CA TYR A 292 8.34 -15.23 4.64
C TYR A 292 7.35 -14.28 3.94
N GLY A 293 6.44 -14.84 3.14
CA GLY A 293 5.49 -14.08 2.33
C GLY A 293 6.21 -13.06 1.46
N THR A 294 5.80 -11.80 1.54
CA THR A 294 6.47 -10.68 0.88
C THR A 294 7.42 -9.93 1.81
N ALA A 295 7.68 -10.40 3.03
CA ALA A 295 8.68 -9.91 3.98
C ALA A 295 8.46 -8.52 4.63
N GLU A 296 7.31 -7.89 4.48
CA GLU A 296 6.98 -6.65 5.21
C GLU A 296 7.06 -6.85 6.73
N GLU A 297 6.65 -8.00 7.26
CA GLU A 297 6.72 -8.32 8.70
C GLU A 297 8.15 -8.27 9.22
N PHE A 298 9.13 -8.68 8.40
CA PHE A 298 10.54 -8.66 8.78
C PHE A 298 11.06 -7.23 8.87
N SER A 299 10.65 -6.35 7.95
CA SER A 299 10.96 -4.91 8.02
C SER A 299 10.34 -4.25 9.26
N ILE A 300 9.10 -4.60 9.60
CA ILE A 300 8.41 -4.10 10.80
C ILE A 300 9.13 -4.61 12.06
N SER A 301 9.42 -5.91 12.14
CA SER A 301 10.16 -6.51 13.24
C SER A 301 11.54 -5.88 13.44
N LEU A 302 12.27 -5.64 12.34
CA LEU A 302 13.58 -4.99 12.39
C LEU A 302 13.50 -3.54 12.86
N SER A 303 12.43 -2.82 12.51
CA SER A 303 12.18 -1.46 13.02
C SER A 303 12.03 -1.45 14.54
N HIS A 304 11.32 -2.43 15.12
CA HIS A 304 11.22 -2.58 16.57
C HIS A 304 12.57 -2.89 17.24
N LYS A 305 13.42 -3.71 16.60
CA LYS A 305 14.77 -4.00 17.08
C LYS A 305 15.67 -2.76 17.02
N PHE A 306 15.55 -1.96 15.97
CA PHE A 306 16.20 -0.66 15.90
C PHE A 306 15.71 0.28 17.02
N ASP A 307 14.41 0.34 17.31
CA ASP A 307 13.90 1.19 18.40
C ASP A 307 14.50 0.77 19.76
N ALA A 308 14.71 -0.53 19.98
CA ALA A 308 15.41 -1.03 21.17
C ALA A 308 16.87 -0.59 21.21
N LEU A 309 17.62 -0.74 20.11
CA LEU A 309 19.01 -0.26 20.03
C LEU A 309 19.10 1.26 20.18
N ALA A 310 18.18 2.02 19.59
CA ALA A 310 18.14 3.47 19.72
C ALA A 310 17.88 3.92 21.16
N LYS A 311 17.10 3.15 21.94
CA LYS A 311 16.96 3.37 23.40
C LYS A 311 18.27 3.08 24.14
N LYS A 312 18.98 1.98 23.81
CA LYS A 312 20.31 1.67 24.38
C LYS A 312 21.29 2.83 24.11
N LEU A 313 21.39 3.28 22.85
CA LEU A 313 22.26 4.40 22.46
C LEU A 313 21.97 5.69 23.24
N ARG A 314 20.69 6.06 23.39
CA ARG A 314 20.32 7.29 24.14
C ARG A 314 20.54 7.17 25.65
N SER A 315 20.53 5.96 26.20
CA SER A 315 20.74 5.70 27.63
C SER A 315 22.19 5.42 28.01
N LEU A 316 23.13 5.52 27.06
CA LEU A 316 24.55 5.38 27.35
C LEU A 316 25.03 6.49 28.29
N GLU A 317 25.43 6.10 29.48
CA GLU A 317 26.04 6.99 30.46
C GLU A 317 27.56 7.07 30.27
N GLU A 318 28.17 8.14 30.79
CA GLU A 318 29.63 8.36 30.80
C GLU A 318 30.29 8.50 29.42
N LEU A 319 29.54 8.88 28.38
CA LEU A 319 30.14 9.34 27.13
C LEU A 319 30.62 10.80 27.28
N PRO A 320 31.74 11.21 26.64
CA PRO A 320 32.23 12.59 26.75
C PRO A 320 31.26 13.64 26.19
N LEU A 321 30.37 13.22 25.27
CA LEU A 321 29.27 14.00 24.72
C LEU A 321 28.04 13.11 24.66
N THR A 322 26.89 13.65 25.05
CA THR A 322 25.62 12.92 25.02
C THR A 322 25.12 12.74 23.59
N ILE A 323 24.42 11.62 23.32
CA ILE A 323 23.78 11.36 22.03
C ILE A 323 22.40 12.02 22.02
N THR A 324 22.20 13.01 21.14
CA THR A 324 20.95 13.77 21.04
C THR A 324 19.96 13.10 20.10
N ASN A 325 20.41 12.74 18.91
CA ASN A 325 19.56 12.15 17.87
C ASN A 325 20.13 10.82 17.36
N VAL A 326 19.22 9.91 16.99
CA VAL A 326 19.53 8.62 16.37
C VAL A 326 18.59 8.47 15.17
N HIS A 327 19.16 8.46 13.97
CA HIS A 327 18.43 8.41 12.71
C HIS A 327 18.81 7.18 11.91
N THR A 328 17.83 6.60 11.21
CA THR A 328 18.07 5.56 10.21
C THR A 328 18.20 6.18 8.83
N ILE A 329 19.04 5.58 7.98
CA ILE A 329 19.16 6.00 6.56
C ILE A 329 18.98 4.82 5.58
N ASP A 330 18.98 3.58 6.10
CA ASP A 330 18.83 2.38 5.28
C ASP A 330 17.37 2.14 4.83
N ALA A 331 17.23 1.54 3.64
CA ALA A 331 15.95 1.31 2.98
C ALA A 331 14.96 0.45 3.78
N VAL A 332 15.48 -0.44 4.63
CA VAL A 332 14.62 -1.36 5.39
C VAL A 332 13.75 -0.63 6.40
N PHE A 333 14.24 0.48 6.96
CA PHE A 333 13.51 1.27 7.97
C PHE A 333 12.44 2.19 7.38
N ARG A 334 12.38 2.27 6.04
CA ARG A 334 11.28 2.89 5.29
C ARG A 334 10.46 1.86 4.49
N GLY A 335 10.68 0.57 4.75
CA GLY A 335 9.95 -0.54 4.11
C GLY A 335 10.26 -0.76 2.63
N THR A 336 11.33 -0.17 2.09
CA THR A 336 11.66 -0.23 0.64
C THR A 336 12.86 -1.09 0.29
N ASP A 337 13.44 -1.82 1.26
CA ASP A 337 14.50 -2.80 0.99
C ASP A 337 13.92 -4.02 0.29
N VAL A 338 14.45 -4.38 -0.88
CA VAL A 338 13.88 -5.43 -1.75
C VAL A 338 13.77 -6.75 -1.01
N PHE A 339 14.85 -7.14 -0.32
CA PHE A 339 14.91 -8.31 0.54
C PHE A 339 15.43 -7.85 1.91
N PRO A 340 14.52 -7.54 2.86
CA PRO A 340 14.90 -7.14 4.20
C PRO A 340 15.84 -8.18 4.81
N PRO A 341 16.94 -7.77 5.49
CA PRO A 341 17.85 -8.72 6.10
C PRO A 341 17.12 -9.56 7.14
N LEU A 342 17.49 -10.82 7.23
CA LEU A 342 16.98 -11.75 8.22
C LEU A 342 17.90 -11.76 9.44
N ALA A 343 17.30 -11.97 10.62
CA ALA A 343 18.05 -12.08 11.86
C ALA A 343 18.97 -13.31 11.80
N MET A 344 20.18 -13.15 12.29
CA MET A 344 21.09 -14.26 12.48
C MET A 344 20.65 -15.11 13.68
N ASN A 345 20.04 -16.27 13.39
CA ASN A 345 19.83 -17.32 14.37
C ASN A 345 21.14 -18.05 14.59
N SER A 346 21.82 -17.80 15.71
CA SER A 346 22.97 -18.63 16.10
C SER A 346 22.85 -19.24 17.47
N GLY A 347 21.99 -18.73 18.37
CA GLY A 347 21.96 -19.16 19.78
C GLY A 347 23.33 -19.11 20.47
N LYS A 348 24.33 -18.46 19.87
CA LYS A 348 25.74 -18.47 20.23
C LYS A 348 26.25 -17.04 20.28
N SER A 349 27.02 -16.73 21.32
CA SER A 349 27.77 -15.48 21.42
C SER A 349 28.79 -15.41 20.27
N PHE A 350 28.76 -14.32 19.51
CA PHE A 350 29.81 -14.04 18.52
C PHE A 350 30.94 -13.27 19.18
N ASN A 351 32.19 -13.66 18.91
CA ASN A 351 33.33 -12.78 19.15
C ASN A 351 33.83 -12.21 17.82
N VAL A 352 34.44 -11.04 17.90
CA VAL A 352 35.18 -10.45 16.78
C VAL A 352 36.48 -11.23 16.63
N THR A 353 36.72 -11.82 15.46
CA THR A 353 37.95 -12.55 15.17
C THR A 353 38.98 -11.66 14.48
N ASN A 354 40.27 -11.82 14.82
CA ASN A 354 41.41 -11.26 14.08
C ASN A 354 41.36 -9.76 13.71
N ASN A 355 40.73 -8.90 14.52
CA ASN A 355 40.54 -7.48 14.21
C ASN A 355 39.91 -7.22 12.82
N CYS A 356 39.04 -8.12 12.34
CA CYS A 356 38.30 -7.93 11.10
C CYS A 356 36.80 -7.99 11.37
N ASN A 357 35.98 -7.54 10.41
CA ASN A 357 34.51 -7.60 10.47
C ASN A 357 33.98 -9.05 10.31
N SER A 358 34.68 -10.05 10.83
CA SER A 358 34.30 -11.46 10.84
C SER A 358 33.86 -11.82 12.26
N PHE A 359 32.56 -11.98 12.44
CA PHE A 359 31.97 -12.59 13.62
C PHE A 359 32.19 -14.11 13.56
N ASP A 360 32.61 -14.72 14.67
CA ASP A 360 32.98 -16.15 14.77
C ASP A 360 32.22 -17.06 13.78
N LEU A 361 32.97 -17.63 12.84
CA LEU A 361 32.45 -18.69 11.97
C LEU A 361 32.29 -19.95 12.80
N LEU A 362 31.18 -20.67 12.61
CA LEU A 362 31.13 -22.07 13.04
C LEU A 362 32.31 -22.80 12.42
N VAL A 363 33.04 -23.59 13.23
CA VAL A 363 34.25 -24.33 12.85
C VAL A 363 34.08 -25.18 11.56
N ASP A 364 32.84 -25.50 11.18
CA ASP A 364 32.48 -26.26 9.98
C ASP A 364 32.05 -25.44 8.74
N GLN A 365 32.01 -24.11 8.78
CA GLN A 365 31.64 -23.29 7.61
C GLN A 365 32.88 -22.86 6.80
N ARG A 366 33.02 -23.40 5.58
CA ARG A 366 34.12 -23.08 4.65
C ARG A 366 34.10 -21.66 4.08
N VAL A 367 32.98 -20.95 4.16
CA VAL A 367 32.81 -19.59 3.59
C VAL A 367 32.10 -18.69 4.59
N PRO A 368 32.61 -17.47 4.85
CA PRO A 368 31.94 -16.51 5.70
C PRO A 368 30.57 -16.12 5.17
N LYS A 369 29.56 -16.09 6.04
CA LYS A 369 28.25 -15.51 5.69
C LYS A 369 28.40 -13.99 5.62
N TYR A 370 27.97 -13.40 4.51
CA TYR A 370 27.88 -11.95 4.38
C TYR A 370 26.67 -11.42 5.15
N PHE A 371 26.88 -10.41 5.98
CA PHE A 371 25.83 -9.69 6.70
C PHE A 371 25.80 -8.26 6.22
N LYS A 372 24.63 -7.80 5.73
CA LYS A 372 24.42 -6.42 5.32
C LYS A 372 24.41 -5.52 6.57
N PRO A 373 25.36 -4.60 6.76
CA PRO A 373 25.32 -3.66 7.87
C PRO A 373 24.24 -2.60 7.65
N LEU A 374 23.45 -2.34 8.69
CA LEU A 374 22.35 -1.38 8.71
C LEU A 374 22.82 -0.03 9.24
N LYS A 375 22.90 0.97 8.38
CA LYS A 375 23.45 2.29 8.67
C LYS A 375 22.49 3.12 9.52
N ILE A 376 23.05 3.64 10.60
CA ILE A 376 22.43 4.57 11.55
C ILE A 376 23.34 5.78 11.67
N VAL A 377 22.77 6.98 11.66
CA VAL A 377 23.48 8.23 11.93
C VAL A 377 23.09 8.71 13.31
N ILE A 378 24.08 8.94 14.16
CA ILE A 378 23.89 9.57 15.48
C ILE A 378 24.42 10.99 15.47
N GLN A 379 23.77 11.88 16.21
CA GLN A 379 24.24 13.23 16.46
C GLN A 379 24.57 13.37 17.95
N LEU A 380 25.68 14.04 18.22
CA LEU A 380 26.12 14.36 19.58
C LEU A 380 25.64 15.76 19.96
N GLU A 381 25.64 16.07 21.24
CA GLU A 381 25.39 17.43 21.71
C GLU A 381 26.43 18.43 21.17
N GLY A 382 26.03 19.71 21.08
CA GLY A 382 26.90 20.77 20.61
C GLY A 382 28.11 20.95 21.52
N SER A 383 29.32 20.97 20.93
CA SER A 383 30.57 21.19 21.68
C SER A 383 31.50 22.14 20.92
N GLY A 384 32.02 23.14 21.61
CA GLY A 384 33.08 24.01 21.07
C GLY A 384 34.47 23.36 21.07
N LYS A 385 34.62 22.17 21.66
CA LYS A 385 35.92 21.49 21.85
C LYS A 385 36.37 20.67 20.64
N TRP A 386 35.55 20.59 19.58
CA TRP A 386 35.94 19.92 18.35
C TRP A 386 37.11 20.67 17.68
N PRO A 387 38.18 19.99 17.24
CA PRO A 387 39.31 20.64 16.56
C PRO A 387 38.90 21.37 15.27
N ASP A 388 39.61 22.43 14.93
CA ASP A 388 39.44 23.21 13.68
C ASP A 388 40.29 22.69 12.52
N VAL A 389 41.10 21.66 12.74
CA VAL A 389 41.90 20.99 11.70
C VAL A 389 41.25 19.65 11.38
N LEU A 390 40.97 19.38 10.10
CA LEU A 390 40.23 18.20 9.65
C LEU A 390 40.80 16.87 10.16
N ASP A 391 42.12 16.68 10.08
CA ASP A 391 42.76 15.44 10.54
C ASP A 391 42.66 15.26 12.05
N ALA A 392 42.80 16.35 12.81
CA ALA A 392 42.60 16.32 14.26
C ALA A 392 41.14 16.02 14.61
N PHE A 393 40.19 16.65 13.90
CA PHE A 393 38.76 16.39 14.05
C PHE A 393 38.43 14.91 13.83
N ARG A 394 38.92 14.32 12.74
CA ARG A 394 38.71 12.89 12.43
C ARG A 394 39.32 11.95 13.46
N ARG A 395 40.49 12.28 14.01
CA ARG A 395 41.11 11.49 15.10
C ARG A 395 40.28 11.54 16.38
N VAL A 396 39.75 12.70 16.74
CA VAL A 396 38.84 12.84 17.90
C VAL A 396 37.53 12.10 17.62
N LYS A 397 36.97 12.18 16.42
CA LYS A 397 35.79 11.40 16.02
C LYS A 397 36.03 9.89 16.14
N ALA A 398 37.19 9.40 15.69
CA ALA A 398 37.58 8.00 15.84
C ALA A 398 37.74 7.59 17.32
N SER A 399 38.25 8.47 18.19
CA SER A 399 38.30 8.16 19.63
C SER A 399 36.91 8.07 20.26
N PHE A 400 35.94 8.86 19.78
CA PHE A 400 34.53 8.68 20.15
C PHE A 400 33.97 7.33 19.69
N HIS A 401 34.30 6.85 18.49
CA HIS A 401 33.89 5.51 18.04
C HIS A 401 34.43 4.40 18.96
N ILE A 402 35.69 4.51 19.40
CA ILE A 402 36.29 3.56 20.34
C ILE A 402 35.55 3.58 21.69
N GLU A 403 35.28 4.77 22.23
CA GLU A 403 34.60 4.90 23.53
C GLU A 403 33.16 4.42 23.45
N LEU A 404 32.44 4.76 22.38
CA LEU A 404 31.08 4.28 22.10
C LEU A 404 31.01 2.75 22.08
N SER A 405 31.92 2.10 21.36
CA SER A 405 32.02 0.64 21.30
C SER A 405 32.24 0.03 22.70
N LYS A 406 33.20 0.55 23.47
CA LYS A 406 33.48 0.07 24.83
C LYS A 406 32.28 0.20 25.76
N LYS A 407 31.57 1.34 25.73
CA LYS A 407 30.42 1.58 26.60
C LYS A 407 29.24 0.69 26.23
N LEU A 408 28.95 0.51 24.94
CA LEU A 408 27.91 -0.41 24.46
C LEU A 408 28.19 -1.85 24.90
N SER A 409 29.43 -2.33 24.74
CA SER A 409 29.80 -3.67 25.19
C SER A 409 29.74 -3.82 26.70
N LYS A 410 30.17 -2.82 27.47
CA LYS A 410 30.20 -2.88 28.94
C LYS A 410 28.81 -2.78 29.58
N GLN A 411 27.95 -1.87 29.11
CA GLN A 411 26.66 -1.58 29.73
C GLN A 411 25.53 -2.48 29.21
N PHE A 412 25.56 -2.83 27.92
CA PHE A 412 24.47 -3.57 27.26
C PHE A 412 24.88 -4.94 26.72
N GLY A 413 26.15 -5.34 26.88
CA GLY A 413 26.63 -6.64 26.41
C GLY A 413 26.65 -6.80 24.88
N CYS A 414 26.54 -5.69 24.13
CA CYS A 414 26.57 -5.72 22.67
C CYS A 414 27.97 -6.08 22.16
N VAL A 415 28.04 -6.85 21.08
CA VAL A 415 29.31 -7.15 20.40
C VAL A 415 29.58 -6.00 19.44
N CYS A 416 30.61 -5.21 19.71
CA CYS A 416 30.90 -3.98 18.97
C CYS A 416 32.31 -4.00 18.38
N TYR A 417 32.46 -3.39 17.20
CA TYR A 417 33.75 -3.19 16.55
C TYR A 417 33.87 -1.76 16.06
N ALA A 418 34.83 -1.01 16.61
CA ALA A 418 35.08 0.38 16.27
C ALA A 418 36.05 0.49 15.08
N ASN A 419 35.64 1.24 14.06
CA ASN A 419 36.48 1.67 12.95
C ASN A 419 36.75 3.18 13.04
N THR A 420 37.57 3.70 12.11
CA THR A 420 37.86 5.14 12.02
C THR A 420 36.59 5.96 11.79
N ASP A 421 35.70 5.48 10.92
CA ASP A 421 34.57 6.26 10.42
C ASP A 421 33.20 5.84 10.99
N TYR A 422 33.13 4.68 11.66
CA TYR A 422 31.89 4.11 12.18
C TYR A 422 32.14 3.06 13.27
N VAL A 423 31.08 2.63 13.96
CA VAL A 423 31.07 1.47 14.87
C VAL A 423 30.07 0.45 14.35
N ASP A 424 30.50 -0.77 14.09
CA ASP A 424 29.59 -1.88 13.81
C ASP A 424 29.15 -2.52 15.14
N VAL A 425 27.84 -2.60 15.35
CA VAL A 425 27.20 -3.10 16.57
C VAL A 425 26.35 -4.30 16.20
N PHE A 426 26.69 -5.48 16.71
CA PHE A 426 25.87 -6.66 16.57
C PHE A 426 24.86 -6.75 17.73
N ASP A 427 23.57 -6.70 17.39
CA ASP A 427 22.45 -6.71 18.33
C ASP A 427 21.24 -7.44 17.72
N ASP A 428 20.60 -8.31 18.50
CA ASP A 428 19.39 -9.08 18.10
C ASP A 428 19.45 -9.79 16.73
N GLY A 429 20.63 -10.26 16.34
CA GLY A 429 20.87 -10.98 15.09
C GLY A 429 21.18 -10.07 13.90
N PHE A 430 21.38 -8.78 14.11
CA PHE A 430 21.66 -7.79 13.06
C PHE A 430 22.95 -7.04 13.32
N VAL A 431 23.58 -6.55 12.26
CA VAL A 431 24.73 -5.65 12.35
C VAL A 431 24.26 -4.25 12.04
N PHE A 432 24.38 -3.34 13.00
CA PHE A 432 24.06 -1.93 12.86
C PHE A 432 25.36 -1.12 12.76
N ARG A 433 25.52 -0.37 11.67
CA ARG A 433 26.65 0.53 11.46
C ARG A 433 26.31 1.93 11.97
N VAL A 434 26.82 2.27 13.14
CA VAL A 434 26.61 3.56 13.79
C VAL A 434 27.66 4.57 13.31
N ILE A 435 27.21 5.65 12.69
CA ILE A 435 28.03 6.71 12.12
C ILE A 435 27.78 7.99 12.92
N ILE A 436 28.83 8.65 13.40
CA ILE A 436 28.69 9.97 14.03
C ILE A 436 28.58 11.03 12.94
N GLY A 437 27.40 11.64 12.80
CA GLY A 437 27.16 12.78 11.91
C GLY A 437 27.59 14.08 12.58
N SER A 438 28.39 14.89 11.88
CA SER A 438 28.82 16.20 12.38
C SER A 438 28.85 17.25 11.29
N HIS A 439 28.09 18.32 11.48
CA HIS A 439 28.08 19.48 10.58
C HIS A 439 29.46 20.14 10.47
N LYS A 440 30.25 20.14 11.56
CA LYS A 440 31.60 20.74 11.56
C LYS A 440 32.53 20.04 10.58
N GLU A 441 32.40 18.73 10.40
CA GLU A 441 33.20 17.98 9.41
C GLU A 441 32.93 18.47 7.98
N ILE A 442 31.66 18.74 7.66
CA ILE A 442 31.22 19.27 6.36
C ILE A 442 31.82 20.67 6.14
N VAL A 443 31.76 21.52 7.16
CA VAL A 443 32.32 22.89 7.11
C VAL A 443 33.83 22.84 6.88
N LEU A 444 34.57 22.02 7.62
CA LEU A 444 36.03 21.88 7.47
C LEU A 444 36.43 21.36 6.09
N LEU A 445 35.66 20.43 5.51
CA LEU A 445 35.91 19.93 4.15
C LEU A 445 35.64 20.95 3.05
N ARG A 446 34.86 21.99 3.35
CA ARG A 446 34.58 23.12 2.46
C ARG A 446 35.51 24.29 2.71
N GLN A 447 36.48 24.19 3.61
CA GLN A 447 37.42 25.27 3.92
C GLN A 447 38.81 24.95 3.38
N ILE A 448 39.43 25.94 2.73
CA ILE A 448 40.85 25.92 2.38
C ILE A 448 41.52 27.20 2.87
N THR A 449 42.67 27.06 3.51
CA THR A 449 43.50 28.21 3.90
C THR A 449 44.47 28.51 2.76
N THR A 450 44.36 29.70 2.15
CA THR A 450 45.33 30.14 1.14
C THR A 450 46.66 30.52 1.77
N SER A 451 47.72 30.64 0.97
CA SER A 451 49.06 31.06 1.39
C SER A 451 49.07 32.32 2.27
N ASP A 452 48.11 33.21 2.05
CA ASP A 452 47.98 34.51 2.73
C ASP A 452 47.20 34.41 4.07
N GLY A 453 46.87 33.21 4.52
CA GLY A 453 46.13 32.96 5.77
C GLY A 453 44.61 33.14 5.69
N LEU A 454 44.07 33.52 4.54
CA LEU A 454 42.63 33.65 4.33
C LEU A 454 41.95 32.29 4.19
N VAL A 455 40.83 32.09 4.89
CA VAL A 455 39.97 30.90 4.75
C VAL A 455 38.96 31.16 3.63
N LYS A 456 39.07 30.38 2.55
CA LYS A 456 38.11 30.40 1.44
C LYS A 456 37.21 29.18 1.50
N ARG A 457 35.95 29.38 1.13
CA ARG A 457 35.00 28.27 0.95
C ARG A 457 35.17 27.68 -0.45
N ILE A 458 35.29 26.36 -0.53
CA ILE A 458 35.38 25.60 -1.77
C ILE A 458 34.24 24.59 -1.87
N GLU A 459 33.90 24.22 -3.10
CA GLU A 459 33.04 23.06 -3.36
C GLU A 459 33.85 21.78 -3.14
N SER A 460 33.19 20.76 -2.56
CA SER A 460 33.84 19.51 -2.20
C SER A 460 32.83 18.38 -2.33
N PRO A 461 32.98 17.49 -3.34
CA PRO A 461 32.07 16.34 -3.52
C PRO A 461 32.01 15.43 -2.28
N VAL A 462 33.11 15.36 -1.52
CA VAL A 462 33.15 14.61 -0.25
C VAL A 462 32.29 15.28 0.81
N ALA A 463 32.32 16.61 0.91
CA ALA A 463 31.46 17.35 1.82
C ALA A 463 29.98 17.21 1.43
N ASP A 464 29.68 17.26 0.13
CA ASP A 464 28.31 17.11 -0.39
C ASP A 464 27.74 15.72 -0.07
N ASN A 465 28.56 14.67 -0.19
CA ASN A 465 28.17 13.32 0.21
C ASN A 465 27.94 13.21 1.73
N LEU A 466 28.81 13.82 2.55
CA LEU A 466 28.61 13.83 4.00
C LEU A 466 27.36 14.60 4.42
N GLU A 467 27.08 15.75 3.80
CA GLU A 467 25.84 16.50 4.01
C GLU A 467 24.61 15.67 3.63
N THR A 468 24.69 14.97 2.50
CA THR A 468 23.65 14.05 2.06
C THR A 468 23.39 12.96 3.11
N VAL A 469 24.44 12.30 3.60
CA VAL A 469 24.31 11.20 4.58
C VAL A 469 23.88 11.70 5.97
N TYR A 470 24.44 12.82 6.45
CA TYR A 470 24.24 13.29 7.83
C TYR A 470 22.97 14.12 8.01
N GLU A 471 22.53 14.85 6.98
CA GLU A 471 21.48 15.86 7.13
C GLU A 471 20.28 15.65 6.21
N VAL A 472 20.50 15.23 4.96
CA VAL A 472 19.42 15.08 3.96
C VAL A 472 18.73 13.72 4.09
N MET A 473 19.50 12.63 4.05
CA MET A 473 19.00 11.25 4.09
C MET A 473 18.14 10.97 5.33
N PRO A 474 18.48 11.39 6.56
CA PRO A 474 17.61 11.24 7.72
C PRO A 474 16.21 11.84 7.54
N LYS A 475 16.12 13.02 6.91
CA LYS A 475 14.85 13.73 6.68
C LYS A 475 14.01 12.99 5.65
N ILE A 476 14.61 12.62 4.51
CA ILE A 476 13.92 11.89 3.44
C ILE A 476 13.49 10.52 3.94
N ASN A 477 14.36 9.79 4.64
CA ASN A 477 14.04 8.46 5.16
C ASN A 477 12.89 8.51 6.19
N SER A 478 12.87 9.52 7.05
CA SER A 478 11.76 9.75 7.98
C SER A 478 10.45 10.05 7.25
N ALA A 479 10.47 10.88 6.22
CA ALA A 479 9.30 11.21 5.41
C ALA A 479 8.75 9.97 4.66
N LEU A 480 9.63 9.18 4.04
CA LEU A 480 9.24 7.95 3.34
C LEU A 480 8.76 6.86 4.30
N ASN A 481 9.35 6.73 5.49
CA ASN A 481 8.83 5.85 6.53
C ASN A 481 7.41 6.27 6.94
N ALA A 482 7.16 7.56 7.14
CA ALA A 482 5.80 8.05 7.41
C ALA A 482 4.82 7.73 6.28
N LEU A 483 5.26 7.86 5.02
CA LEU A 483 4.46 7.47 3.85
C LEU A 483 4.16 5.96 3.83
N SER A 484 5.15 5.11 4.13
CA SER A 484 5.00 3.65 4.20
C SER A 484 4.04 3.18 5.30
N ARG A 485 3.94 3.94 6.40
CA ARG A 485 2.99 3.66 7.48
C ARG A 485 1.57 4.12 7.13
N ARG A 486 1.45 5.16 6.30
CA ARG A 486 0.17 5.67 5.83
C ARG A 486 -0.43 4.78 4.75
N HIS A 487 0.40 4.30 3.81
CA HIS A 487 -0.03 3.48 2.68
C HIS A 487 0.70 2.14 2.69
N LEU A 488 -0.02 1.07 3.01
CA LEU A 488 0.55 -0.25 3.27
C LEU A 488 1.26 -0.84 2.02
N CYS A 489 0.76 -0.53 0.82
CA CYS A 489 1.33 -1.02 -0.44
C CYS A 489 2.52 -0.19 -0.95
N PHE A 490 2.84 0.97 -0.34
CA PHE A 490 3.95 1.83 -0.78
C PHE A 490 5.31 1.11 -0.76
N GLY A 491 5.62 0.46 0.37
CA GLY A 491 6.88 -0.26 0.54
C GLY A 491 7.03 -1.40 -0.48
N LEU A 492 5.98 -2.19 -0.67
CA LEU A 492 5.95 -3.26 -1.67
C LEU A 492 6.10 -2.72 -3.09
N THR A 493 5.42 -1.63 -3.43
CA THR A 493 5.52 -0.98 -4.75
C THR A 493 6.96 -0.52 -5.02
N CYS A 494 7.63 0.11 -4.05
CA CYS A 494 9.03 0.50 -4.18
C CYS A 494 9.93 -0.71 -4.46
N ARG A 495 9.71 -1.82 -3.74
CA ARG A 495 10.50 -3.04 -3.88
C ARG A 495 10.31 -3.68 -5.26
N LEU A 496 9.06 -3.73 -5.74
CA LEU A 496 8.74 -4.20 -7.08
C LEU A 496 9.34 -3.30 -8.17
N ALA A 497 9.28 -1.98 -8.00
CA ALA A 497 9.89 -1.02 -8.91
C ALA A 497 11.42 -1.23 -9.01
N LYS A 498 12.10 -1.41 -7.86
CA LYS A 498 13.54 -1.74 -7.84
C LYS A 498 13.85 -3.07 -8.52
N ARG A 499 13.03 -4.10 -8.30
CA ARG A 499 13.15 -5.40 -9.00
C ARG A 499 13.01 -5.22 -10.52
N TRP A 500 12.05 -4.42 -10.96
CA TRP A 500 11.84 -4.11 -12.37
C TRP A 500 13.01 -3.33 -12.98
N VAL A 501 13.51 -2.27 -12.32
CA VAL A 501 14.70 -1.52 -12.78
C VAL A 501 15.92 -2.44 -12.88
N SER A 502 16.10 -3.33 -11.90
CA SER A 502 17.18 -4.32 -11.91
C SER A 502 17.03 -5.34 -13.04
N SER A 503 15.81 -5.77 -13.37
CA SER A 503 15.58 -6.69 -14.50
C SER A 503 15.87 -6.07 -15.87
N GLN A 504 15.88 -4.72 -15.96
CA GLN A 504 16.32 -4.00 -17.16
C GLN A 504 17.85 -3.80 -17.23
N MET A 505 18.63 -4.33 -16.26
CA MET A 505 20.08 -4.17 -16.16
C MET A 505 20.58 -2.72 -16.03
N VAL A 506 19.73 -1.79 -15.58
CA VAL A 506 20.09 -0.37 -15.41
C VAL A 506 20.16 0.08 -13.95
N SER A 507 19.98 -0.82 -12.97
CA SER A 507 19.99 -0.47 -11.54
C SER A 507 21.31 0.15 -11.05
N TYR A 508 22.42 -0.03 -11.77
CA TYR A 508 23.69 0.63 -11.44
C TYR A 508 23.66 2.15 -11.67
N TYR A 509 22.77 2.64 -12.53
CA TYR A 509 22.64 4.08 -12.86
C TYR A 509 21.66 4.83 -11.95
N PHE A 510 20.88 4.12 -11.14
CA PHE A 510 19.85 4.71 -10.29
C PHE A 510 20.10 4.37 -8.83
N GLU A 511 20.12 5.39 -7.98
CA GLU A 511 20.09 5.17 -6.53
C GLU A 511 18.71 4.66 -6.09
N ASP A 512 18.70 3.73 -5.14
CA ASP A 512 17.47 3.24 -4.50
C ASP A 512 16.54 4.36 -4.04
N MET A 513 17.12 5.44 -3.50
CA MET A 513 16.36 6.59 -3.01
C MET A 513 15.64 7.33 -4.14
N ALA A 514 16.26 7.43 -5.33
CA ALA A 514 15.63 8.07 -6.48
C ALA A 514 14.39 7.28 -6.93
N ILE A 515 14.49 5.95 -6.94
CA ILE A 515 13.36 5.07 -7.27
C ILE A 515 12.25 5.23 -6.22
N ASP A 516 12.60 5.22 -4.93
CA ASP A 516 11.64 5.42 -3.82
C ASP A 516 10.89 6.76 -3.96
N LEU A 517 11.58 7.84 -4.36
CA LEU A 517 10.98 9.16 -4.58
C LEU A 517 10.05 9.23 -5.81
N VAL A 518 10.41 8.55 -6.90
CA VAL A 518 9.53 8.42 -8.08
C VAL A 518 8.24 7.69 -7.71
N VAL A 519 8.33 6.62 -6.94
CA VAL A 519 7.14 5.91 -6.44
C VAL A 519 6.36 6.81 -5.47
N ALA A 520 7.02 7.53 -4.58
CA ALA A 520 6.35 8.44 -3.64
C ALA A 520 5.53 9.52 -4.38
N TYR A 521 6.01 10.00 -5.52
CA TYR A 521 5.25 10.94 -6.35
C TYR A 521 3.88 10.38 -6.77
N ILE A 522 3.78 9.09 -7.11
CA ILE A 522 2.53 8.44 -7.52
C ILE A 522 1.52 8.41 -6.36
N PHE A 523 1.99 8.17 -5.13
CA PHE A 523 1.13 8.14 -3.94
C PHE A 523 0.70 9.54 -3.50
N LEU A 524 1.58 10.53 -3.65
CA LEU A 524 1.31 11.92 -3.24
C LEU A 524 0.51 12.71 -4.28
N ASN A 525 0.61 12.35 -5.56
CA ASN A 525 -0.04 13.01 -6.68
C ASN A 525 -0.75 11.96 -7.57
N PRO A 526 -1.81 11.30 -7.07
CA PRO A 526 -2.42 10.17 -7.77
C PRO A 526 -3.25 10.57 -8.99
N ASN A 527 -3.63 11.84 -9.12
CA ASN A 527 -4.54 12.31 -10.18
C ASN A 527 -4.06 11.89 -11.58
N PRO A 528 -4.99 11.44 -12.47
CA PRO A 528 -6.44 11.28 -12.28
C PRO A 528 -6.88 9.97 -11.61
N TYR A 529 -5.95 9.16 -11.12
CA TYR A 529 -6.25 7.92 -10.41
C TYR A 529 -6.53 8.20 -8.93
N THR A 530 -6.84 7.13 -8.20
CA THR A 530 -6.83 7.16 -6.73
C THR A 530 -5.45 6.79 -6.20
N VAL A 531 -5.18 7.11 -4.93
CA VAL A 531 -3.96 6.63 -4.26
C VAL A 531 -3.97 5.10 -4.30
N PRO A 532 -2.91 4.43 -4.78
CA PRO A 532 -2.84 2.96 -4.84
C PRO A 532 -2.99 2.32 -3.44
N LYS A 533 -3.64 1.15 -3.35
CA LYS A 533 -3.99 0.50 -2.06
C LYS A 533 -3.60 -0.95 -1.95
#